data_AF-A0A1I2EV65-F1
#
_entry.id   AF-A0A1I2EV65-F1
#
_cell.length_a   1.000
_cell.length_b   1.000
_cell.length_c   1.000
_cell.angle_alpha   90.00
_cell.angle_beta   90.00
_cell.angle_gamma   90.00
#
_symmetry.space_group_name_H-M   'P 1'
#
loop_
_entity.id
_entity.type
_entity.pdbx_description
1 polymer ?
#
loop_
_entity_poly.entity_id
_entity_poly.type
_entity_poly.pdbx_seq_one_letter_code
_entity_poly.pdbx_strand_id
1 'polypeptide(L)'
;MLSLADTTDLLDQTTTYLMGTSGPLTPQQGIDLMESWLSPLQAADNTKPLADELSALLMLLQARPLPEEAVREALNPLADQLSRLATEMGGEGEMPALLEGLSTALRQAGSSSKADTL
;
A
#
# COMPACT_ATOMS: atom_id res chain seq x y z
N MET A 1 -9.58 12.09 -11.38
CA MET A 1 -10.06 10.71 -11.19
C MET A 1 -9.29 9.83 -12.15
N LEU A 2 -8.63 8.80 -11.64
CA LEU A 2 -8.04 7.75 -12.49
C LEU A 2 -9.15 7.00 -13.23
N SER A 3 -8.86 6.51 -14.44
CA SER A 3 -9.76 5.55 -15.08
C SER A 3 -9.65 4.17 -14.39
N LEU A 4 -10.59 3.28 -14.67
CA LEU A 4 -10.51 1.89 -14.19
C LEU A 4 -9.22 1.22 -14.67
N ALA A 5 -8.83 1.43 -15.93
CA ALA A 5 -7.59 0.90 -16.49
C ALA A 5 -6.36 1.44 -15.76
N ASP A 6 -6.29 2.75 -15.51
CA ASP A 6 -5.15 3.34 -14.77
C ASP A 6 -5.08 2.80 -13.33
N THR A 7 -6.24 2.52 -12.72
CA THR A 7 -6.32 1.97 -11.36
C THR A 7 -5.84 0.52 -11.31
N THR A 8 -6.23 -0.30 -12.29
CA THR A 8 -5.76 -1.69 -12.40
C THR A 8 -4.27 -1.77 -12.69
N ASP A 9 -3.75 -0.92 -13.59
CA ASP A 9 -2.31 -0.85 -13.89
C ASP A 9 -1.50 -0.45 -12.64
N LEU A 10 -1.99 0.53 -11.88
CA LEU A 10 -1.34 0.95 -10.64
C LEU A 10 -1.36 -0.15 -9.58
N LEU A 11 -2.45 -0.94 -9.48
CA LEU A 11 -2.53 -2.11 -8.58
C LEU A 11 -1.55 -3.21 -8.97
N ASP A 12 -1.48 -3.54 -10.26
CA ASP A 12 -0.57 -4.57 -10.75
C ASP A 12 0.90 -4.17 -10.54
N GLN A 13 1.23 -2.91 -10.84
CA GLN A 13 2.56 -2.36 -10.58
C GLN A 13 2.92 -2.39 -9.10
N THR A 14 1.99 -1.97 -8.22
CA THR A 14 2.19 -1.98 -6.76
C THR A 14 2.43 -3.40 -6.25
N THR A 15 1.65 -4.36 -6.74
CA THR A 15 1.74 -5.77 -6.34
C THR A 15 3.05 -6.39 -6.81
N THR A 16 3.44 -6.15 -8.06
CA THR A 16 4.72 -6.59 -8.65
C THR A 16 5.93 -6.07 -7.86
N TYR A 17 5.88 -4.81 -7.44
CA TYR A 17 6.92 -4.21 -6.62
C TYR A 17 7.02 -4.83 -5.22
N LEU A 18 5.89 -5.04 -4.55
CA LEU A 18 5.87 -5.61 -3.20
C LEU A 18 6.21 -7.11 -3.18
N MET A 19 5.90 -7.84 -4.26
CA MET A 19 6.28 -9.26 -4.41
C MET A 19 7.77 -9.44 -4.77
N GLY A 20 8.51 -8.36 -5.03
CA GLY A 20 9.93 -8.41 -5.38
C GLY A 20 10.22 -9.01 -6.76
N THR A 21 9.21 -9.19 -7.62
CA THR A 21 9.36 -9.75 -8.97
C THR A 21 10.05 -8.77 -9.93
N SER A 22 10.13 -7.50 -9.56
CA SER A 22 10.80 -6.41 -10.30
C SER A 22 12.15 -5.98 -9.71
N GLY A 23 12.66 -6.70 -8.69
CA GLY A 23 13.86 -6.34 -7.93
C GLY A 23 13.54 -5.64 -6.59
N PRO A 24 14.56 -5.30 -5.79
CA PRO A 24 14.36 -4.65 -4.49
C PRO A 24 13.76 -3.25 -4.67
N LEU A 25 12.63 -2.99 -4.00
CA LEU A 25 11.98 -1.69 -3.97
C LEU A 25 12.89 -0.66 -3.30
N THR A 26 13.30 0.38 -4.03
CA THR A 26 14.01 1.50 -3.42
C THR A 26 13.06 2.42 -2.64
N PRO A 27 13.53 3.15 -1.62
CA PRO A 27 12.71 4.13 -0.91
C PRO A 27 12.06 5.17 -1.84
N GLN A 28 12.76 5.60 -2.90
CA GLN A 28 12.20 6.55 -3.87
C GLN A 28 11.07 5.94 -4.69
N GLN A 29 11.21 4.69 -5.15
CA GLN A 29 10.13 3.99 -5.86
C GLN A 29 8.91 3.80 -4.95
N GLY A 30 9.11 3.52 -3.66
CA GLY A 30 8.03 3.47 -2.69
C GLY A 30 7.31 4.82 -2.55
N ILE A 31 8.07 5.91 -2.50
CA ILE A 31 7.53 7.29 -2.46
C ILE A 31 6.69 7.59 -3.70
N ASP A 32 7.24 7.39 -4.91
CA ASP A 32 6.55 7.69 -6.17
C ASP A 32 5.24 6.88 -6.31
N LEU A 33 5.28 5.62 -5.87
CA LEU A 33 4.13 4.72 -5.87
C LEU A 33 3.03 5.21 -4.91
N MET A 34 3.38 5.62 -3.69
CA MET A 34 2.40 6.16 -2.74
C MET A 34 1.81 7.49 -3.20
N GLU A 35 2.62 8.39 -3.79
CA GLU A 35 2.11 9.66 -4.32
C GLU A 35 1.09 9.43 -5.44
N SER A 36 1.29 8.39 -6.27
CA SER A 36 0.35 7.97 -7.31
C SER A 36 -1.00 7.51 -6.74
N TRP A 37 -1.00 6.97 -5.52
CA TRP A 37 -2.19 6.52 -4.79
C TRP A 37 -2.90 7.63 -3.98
N LEU A 38 -2.18 8.67 -3.51
CA LEU A 38 -2.80 9.72 -2.68
C LEU A 38 -3.91 10.48 -3.41
N SER A 39 -3.66 10.91 -4.65
CA SER A 39 -4.63 11.70 -5.41
C SER A 39 -5.98 10.99 -5.63
N PRO A 40 -6.03 9.73 -6.10
CA PRO A 40 -7.30 9.02 -6.24
C PRO A 40 -7.98 8.73 -4.90
N LEU A 41 -7.21 8.39 -3.84
CA LEU A 41 -7.78 8.05 -2.53
C LEU A 41 -8.37 9.27 -1.79
N GLN A 42 -7.87 10.47 -2.04
CA GLN A 42 -8.44 11.70 -1.48
C GLN A 42 -9.74 12.13 -2.18
N ALA A 43 -10.01 11.60 -3.37
CA ALA A 43 -11.16 12.03 -4.18
C ALA A 43 -12.52 11.51 -3.66
N ALA A 44 -12.54 10.44 -2.86
CA ALA A 44 -13.76 9.85 -2.33
C ALA A 44 -13.73 9.78 -0.79
N ASP A 45 -14.86 10.09 -0.14
CA ASP A 45 -14.95 10.14 1.33
C ASP A 45 -14.66 8.80 2.01
N ASN A 46 -15.06 7.69 1.38
CA ASN A 46 -14.82 6.34 1.91
C ASN A 46 -13.36 5.91 1.82
N THR A 47 -12.52 6.60 1.02
CA THR A 47 -11.10 6.28 0.85
C THR A 47 -10.17 7.28 1.53
N LYS A 48 -10.70 8.35 2.14
CA LYS A 48 -9.93 9.33 2.91
C LYS A 48 -9.11 8.73 4.06
N PRO A 49 -9.65 7.79 4.87
CA PRO A 49 -8.85 7.16 5.93
C PRO A 49 -7.59 6.47 5.39
N LEU A 50 -7.67 5.94 4.16
CA LEU A 50 -6.56 5.23 3.53
C LEU A 50 -5.53 6.21 2.99
N ALA A 51 -5.98 7.35 2.45
CA ALA A 51 -5.10 8.43 2.06
C ALA A 51 -4.33 9.02 3.26
N ASP A 52 -4.96 9.12 4.43
CA ASP A 52 -4.32 9.63 5.65
C ASP A 52 -3.20 8.70 6.14
N GLU A 53 -3.45 7.38 6.17
CA GLU A 53 -2.44 6.40 6.55
C GLU A 53 -1.29 6.33 5.53
N LEU A 54 -1.60 6.42 4.24
CA LEU A 54 -0.59 6.45 3.18
C LEU A 54 0.27 7.71 3.27
N SER A 55 -0.33 8.85 3.64
CA SER A 55 0.39 10.09 3.89
C SER A 55 1.33 9.97 5.11
N ALA A 56 0.91 9.27 6.16
CA ALA A 56 1.75 9.00 7.32
C ALA A 56 2.97 8.15 6.96
N LEU A 57 2.77 7.09 6.16
CA LEU A 57 3.86 6.26 5.66
C LEU A 57 4.82 7.06 4.76
N LEU A 58 4.29 7.94 3.91
CA LEU A 58 5.08 8.84 3.07
C LEU A 58 6.00 9.74 3.90
N MET A 59 5.47 10.36 4.97
CA MET A 59 6.27 11.18 5.88
C MET A 59 7.42 10.39 6.52
N LEU A 60 7.18 9.13 6.91
CA LEU A 60 8.21 8.26 7.48
C LEU A 60 9.30 7.92 6.46
N LEU A 61 8.94 7.62 5.21
CA LEU A 61 9.90 7.31 4.14
C LEU A 61 10.72 8.53 3.70
N GLN A 62 10.17 9.73 3.83
CA GLN A 62 10.87 10.99 3.58
C GLN A 62 11.76 11.44 4.75
N ALA A 63 11.56 10.90 5.96
CA ALA A 63 12.38 11.25 7.12
C ALA A 63 13.86 10.87 6.93
N ARG A 64 14.74 11.65 7.56
CA ARG A 64 16.19 11.45 7.57
C ARG A 64 16.73 11.60 8.99
N PRO A 65 17.31 10.55 9.61
CA PRO A 65 17.47 9.19 9.09
C PRO A 65 16.13 8.46 8.92
N LEU A 66 16.12 7.40 8.09
CA LEU A 66 14.93 6.59 7.83
C LEU A 66 14.56 5.78 9.11
N PRO A 67 13.37 5.98 9.70
CA PRO A 67 12.95 5.24 10.88
C PRO A 67 12.35 3.88 10.47
N GLU A 68 13.22 2.92 10.12
CA GLU A 68 12.80 1.62 9.55
C GLU A 68 11.73 0.88 10.38
N GLU A 69 11.83 0.92 11.71
CA GLU A 69 10.84 0.28 12.59
C GLU A 69 9.47 0.95 12.46
N ALA A 70 9.43 2.29 12.49
CA ALA A 70 8.19 3.03 12.34
C ALA A 70 7.58 2.84 10.95
N VAL A 71 8.41 2.75 9.90
CA VAL A 71 7.96 2.42 8.54
C VAL A 71 7.30 1.04 8.53
N ARG A 72 7.91 0.03 9.15
CA ARG A 72 7.32 -1.32 9.24
C ARG A 72 6.01 -1.33 10.03
N GLU A 73 5.96 -0.65 11.16
CA GLU A 73 4.76 -0.56 11.98
C GLU A 73 3.59 0.11 11.24
N ALA A 74 3.89 1.11 10.39
CA ALA A 74 2.90 1.82 9.58
C ALA A 74 2.32 1.00 8.41
N LEU A 75 2.94 -0.12 8.02
CA LEU A 75 2.41 -0.99 6.95
C LEU A 75 1.19 -1.83 7.38
N ASN A 76 1.12 -2.20 8.66
CA ASN A 76 0.00 -2.99 9.20
C ASN A 76 -1.36 -2.28 9.15
N PRO A 77 -1.51 -1.02 9.64
CA PRO A 77 -2.79 -0.33 9.59
C PRO A 77 -3.26 -0.12 8.13
N LEU A 78 -2.33 0.19 7.21
CA LEU A 78 -2.62 0.29 5.78
C LEU A 78 -3.23 -0.99 5.21
N ALA A 79 -2.64 -2.15 5.58
CA ALA A 79 -3.18 -3.44 5.17
C ALA A 79 -4.58 -3.70 5.76
N ASP A 80 -4.79 -3.37 7.04
CA ASP A 80 -6.10 -3.51 7.69
C ASP A 80 -7.18 -2.63 7.04
N GLN A 81 -6.82 -1.42 6.60
CA GLN A 81 -7.75 -0.55 5.88
C GLN A 81 -8.07 -1.07 4.47
N LEU A 82 -7.08 -1.54 3.72
CA LEU A 82 -7.29 -2.11 2.39
C LEU A 82 -8.20 -3.33 2.42
N SER A 83 -8.02 -4.21 3.40
CA SER A 83 -8.89 -5.39 3.56
C SER A 83 -10.33 -5.01 3.96
N ARG A 84 -10.49 -3.99 4.81
CA ARG A 84 -11.82 -3.45 5.14
C ARG A 84 -12.50 -2.87 3.90
N LEU A 85 -11.78 -2.06 3.12
CA LEU A 85 -12.31 -1.47 1.89
C LEU A 85 -12.73 -2.55 0.88
N ALA A 86 -11.90 -3.58 0.70
CA ALA A 86 -12.22 -4.71 -0.15
C ALA A 86 -13.50 -5.44 0.30
N THR A 87 -13.65 -5.65 1.61
CA THR A 87 -14.84 -6.27 2.20
C THR A 87 -16.09 -5.41 1.98
N GLU A 88 -15.99 -4.09 2.18
CA GLU A 88 -17.10 -3.14 2.01
C GLU A 88 -17.55 -3.01 0.55
N MET A 89 -16.64 -3.16 -0.42
CA MET A 89 -16.96 -3.16 -1.84
C MET A 89 -17.72 -4.43 -2.30
N GLY A 90 -17.78 -5.46 -1.46
CA GLY A 90 -18.38 -6.75 -1.78
C GLY A 90 -17.42 -7.67 -2.55
N GLY A 91 -17.60 -8.99 -2.43
CA GLY A 91 -16.66 -9.97 -2.99
C GLY A 91 -16.75 -10.19 -4.51
N GLU A 92 -17.61 -9.46 -5.22
CA GLU A 92 -17.81 -9.61 -6.66
C GLU A 92 -17.06 -8.51 -7.42
N GLY A 93 -15.97 -8.88 -8.08
CA GLY A 93 -15.22 -7.99 -8.96
C GLY A 93 -13.70 -8.13 -8.80
N GLU A 94 -12.98 -7.54 -9.76
CA GLU A 94 -11.51 -7.55 -9.79
C GLU A 94 -10.90 -6.64 -8.71
N MET A 95 -11.54 -5.50 -8.44
CA MET A 95 -11.05 -4.49 -7.48
C MET A 95 -10.92 -5.01 -6.04
N PRO A 96 -11.95 -5.65 -5.43
CA PRO A 96 -11.82 -6.25 -4.10
C PRO A 96 -10.67 -7.27 -3.99
N ALA A 97 -10.48 -8.10 -5.03
CA ALA A 97 -9.41 -9.10 -5.05
C ALA A 97 -8.01 -8.45 -5.11
N LEU A 98 -7.86 -7.39 -5.91
CA LEU A 98 -6.61 -6.63 -5.99
C LEU A 98 -6.29 -5.90 -4.67
N LEU A 99 -7.29 -5.31 -4.01
CA LEU A 99 -7.13 -4.66 -2.71
C LEU A 99 -6.74 -5.66 -1.61
N GLU A 100 -7.31 -6.87 -1.62
CA GLU A 100 -6.90 -7.95 -0.72
C GLU A 100 -5.47 -8.45 -0.99
N GLY A 101 -5.08 -8.56 -2.26
CA GLY A 101 -3.71 -8.87 -2.66
C GLY A 101 -2.71 -7.84 -2.13
N LEU A 102 -3.04 -6.56 -2.26
CA LEU A 102 -2.22 -5.45 -1.75
C LEU A 102 -2.13 -5.46 -0.22
N SER A 103 -3.25 -5.64 0.47
CA SER A 103 -3.30 -5.85 1.93
C SER A 103 -2.33 -6.96 2.35
N THR A 104 -2.39 -8.11 1.68
CA THR A 104 -1.53 -9.26 1.98
C THR A 104 -0.05 -8.94 1.74
N ALA A 105 0.28 -8.23 0.67
CA ALA A 105 1.65 -7.83 0.36
C ALA A 105 2.22 -6.85 1.41
N LEU A 106 1.42 -5.88 1.85
CA LEU A 106 1.82 -4.92 2.90
C LEU A 106 2.02 -5.59 4.26
N ARG A 107 1.15 -6.55 4.64
CA ARG A 107 1.36 -7.34 5.86
C ARG A 107 2.67 -8.10 5.81
N GLN A 108 2.99 -8.72 4.68
CA GLN A 108 4.25 -9.45 4.50
C GLN A 108 5.45 -8.52 4.64
N ALA A 109 5.42 -7.34 4.01
CA ALA A 109 6.47 -6.34 4.11
C ALA A 109 6.63 -5.77 5.54
N GLY A 110 5.54 -5.59 6.28
CA GLY A 110 5.59 -5.20 7.70
C GLY A 110 6.07 -6.34 8.62
N SER A 111 5.79 -7.59 8.26
CA SER A 111 6.12 -8.78 9.06
C SER A 111 7.52 -9.34 8.81
N SER A 112 8.13 -9.04 7.66
CA SER A 112 9.42 -9.59 7.22
C SER A 112 10.62 -9.17 8.09
N SER A 113 10.40 -8.43 9.18
CA SER A 113 11.42 -8.17 10.20
C SER A 113 11.36 -9.13 11.41
N LYS A 114 10.34 -10.00 11.51
CA LYS A 114 10.17 -10.90 12.67
C LYS A 114 10.52 -12.37 12.39
N ALA A 115 10.80 -12.75 11.14
CA ALA A 115 11.00 -14.14 10.74
C ALA A 115 12.46 -14.59 10.57
N ASP A 116 13.43 -13.67 10.51
CA ASP A 116 14.87 -14.00 10.33
C ASP A 116 15.68 -13.92 11.63
N THR A 117 15.11 -14.36 12.76
CA THR A 117 15.87 -14.50 14.00
C THR A 117 15.40 -15.69 14.84
N LEU A 118 15.54 -16.91 14.29
CA LEU A 118 15.64 -18.14 15.08
C LEU A 118 16.66 -19.09 14.46
#